data_AF-A0A849PYB1-F1
#
_entry.id   AF-A0A849PYB1-F1
#
_cell.length_a   1.000
_cell.length_b   1.000
_cell.length_c   1.000
_cell.angle_alpha   90.00
_cell.angle_beta   90.00
_cell.angle_gamma   90.00
#
_symmetry.space_group_name_H-M   'P 1'
#
loop_
_entity.id
_entity.type
_entity.pdbx_description
1 polymer ?
#
loop_
_entity_poly.entity_id
_entity_poly.type
_entity_poly.pdbx_seq_one_letter_code
_entity_poly.pdbx_strand_id
1 'polypeptide(L)' 'MSRKVRKTNEHLLGLIQELYETSHKEDAPIWRDLARRLERSSRLQSEVNVGKIDRFASKNDKVVIPGKV' A
#
# COMPACT_ATOMS: atom_id res chain seq x y z
N MET A 1 -19.39 3.71 9.67
CA MET A 1 -19.62 3.47 8.23
C MET A 1 -18.65 2.41 7.75
N SER A 2 -19.12 1.18 7.50
CA SER A 2 -18.27 0.12 6.93
C SER A 2 -17.78 0.57 5.56
N ARG A 3 -16.46 0.75 5.41
CA ARG A 3 -15.84 1.10 4.13
C ARG A 3 -16.01 -0.11 3.22
N LYS A 4 -16.97 -0.05 2.30
CA LYS A 4 -17.22 -1.11 1.31
C LYS A 4 -15.92 -1.36 0.54
N VAL A 5 -15.24 -2.46 0.86
CA VAL A 5 -14.02 -2.86 0.16
C VAL A 5 -14.46 -3.28 -1.25
N ARG A 6 -14.15 -2.45 -2.24
CA ARG A 6 -14.56 -2.67 -3.65
C ARG A 6 -13.67 -3.66 -4.39
N LYS A 7 -12.66 -4.20 -3.72
CA LYS A 7 -11.67 -5.10 -4.33
C LYS A 7 -12.23 -6.51 -4.33
N THR A 8 -12.06 -7.18 -5.46
CA THR A 8 -12.52 -8.57 -5.67
C THR A 8 -11.39 -9.59 -5.60
N ASN A 9 -10.12 -9.15 -5.68
CA ASN A 9 -8.98 -10.04 -5.62
C ASN A 9 -8.71 -10.47 -4.16
N GLU A 10 -8.86 -11.75 -3.89
CA GLU A 10 -8.71 -12.36 -2.56
C GLU A 10 -7.31 -12.18 -1.97
N HIS A 11 -6.25 -12.29 -2.77
CA HIS A 11 -4.87 -12.06 -2.31
C HIS A 11 -4.66 -10.62 -1.87
N LEU A 12 -5.22 -9.66 -2.60
CA LEU A 12 -5.13 -8.24 -2.21
C LEU A 12 -5.90 -7.96 -0.92
N LEU A 13 -7.07 -8.58 -0.74
CA LEU A 13 -7.85 -8.47 0.49
C LEU A 13 -7.08 -9.06 1.68
N GLY A 14 -6.46 -10.23 1.51
CA GLY A 14 -5.61 -10.86 2.51
C GLY A 14 -4.43 -9.98 2.92
N LEU A 15 -3.71 -9.42 1.94
CA LEU A 15 -2.58 -8.51 2.20
C LEU A 15 -3.03 -7.25 2.97
N ILE A 16 -4.17 -6.66 2.60
CA ILE A 16 -4.70 -5.48 3.31
C ILE A 16 -4.99 -5.82 4.77
N GLN A 17 -5.60 -6.98 5.04
CA GLN A 17 -5.90 -7.44 6.39
C GLN A 17 -4.60 -7.67 7.19
N GLU A 18 -3.62 -8.35 6.59
CA GLU A 18 -2.31 -8.57 7.20
C GLU A 18 -1.61 -7.25 7.55
N LEU A 19 -1.62 -6.27 6.64
CA LEU A 19 -1.03 -4.94 6.90
C LEU A 19 -1.68 -4.22 8.08
N TYR A 20 -3.01 -4.34 8.25
CA TYR A 20 -3.67 -3.79 9.42
C TYR A 20 -3.26 -4.52 10.70
N GLU A 21 -3.20 -5.85 10.68
CA GLU A 21 -2.78 -6.65 11.84
C GLU A 21 -1.35 -6.34 12.24
N THR A 22 -0.42 -6.30 11.29
CA THR A 22 0.99 -5.96 11.53
C THR A 22 1.12 -4.53 12.05
N SER A 23 0.31 -3.57 11.55
CA SER A 23 0.27 -2.22 12.11
C SER A 23 -0.08 -2.21 13.59
N HIS A 24 -1.02 -3.05 14.02
CA HIS A 24 -1.43 -3.14 15.42
C HIS A 24 -0.44 -3.91 16.28
N LYS A 25 0.16 -4.99 15.75
CA LYS A 25 1.15 -5.80 16.47
C LYS A 25 2.46 -5.06 16.71
N GLU A 26 2.93 -4.32 15.72
CA GLU A 26 4.23 -3.62 15.76
C GLU A 26 4.12 -2.14 16.16
N ASP A 27 2.91 -1.64 16.42
CA ASP A 27 2.59 -0.22 16.59
C ASP A 27 3.19 0.68 15.49
N ALA A 28 3.19 0.16 14.26
CA ALA A 28 3.78 0.81 13.10
C ALA A 28 2.68 1.44 12.24
N PRO A 29 2.47 2.78 12.29
CA PRO A 29 1.36 3.45 11.58
C PRO A 29 1.52 3.41 10.06
N ILE A 30 2.73 3.16 9.55
CA ILE A 30 3.01 3.05 8.12
C ILE A 30 2.18 1.94 7.44
N TRP A 31 2.02 0.79 8.10
CA TRP A 31 1.29 -0.34 7.55
C TRP A 31 -0.22 -0.05 7.41
N ARG A 32 -0.78 0.67 8.39
CA ARG A 32 -2.16 1.17 8.33
C ARG A 32 -2.37 2.15 7.19
N ASP A 33 -1.40 3.02 6.90
CA ASP A 33 -1.49 3.96 5.77
C ASP A 33 -1.40 3.22 4.42
N LEU A 34 -0.49 2.26 4.31
CA LEU A 34 -0.35 1.37 3.15
C LEU A 34 -1.65 0.62 2.85
N ALA A 35 -2.23 -0.05 3.86
CA ALA A 35 -3.50 -0.74 3.73
C ALA A 35 -4.62 0.20 3.25
N ARG A 36 -4.73 1.39 3.87
CA ARG A 36 -5.74 2.39 3.49
C ARG A 36 -5.60 2.86 2.04
N ARG A 37 -4.38 3.01 1.53
CA ARG A 37 -4.13 3.39 0.12
C ARG A 37 -4.48 2.25 -0.82
N LEU A 38 -4.14 1.01 -0.46
CA LEU A 38 -4.44 -0.17 -1.27
C LEU A 38 -5.95 -0.45 -1.39
N GLU A 39 -6.77 -0.20 -0.36
CA GLU A 39 -8.23 -0.38 -0.52
C GLU A 39 -8.90 0.74 -1.34
N ARG A 40 -8.18 1.78 -1.80
CA ARG A 40 -8.76 2.78 -2.71
C ARG A 40 -9.05 2.15 -4.07
N SER A 41 -9.92 2.80 -4.85
CA SER A 41 -10.17 2.40 -6.24
C SER A 41 -8.85 2.24 -7.02
N SER A 42 -8.75 1.26 -7.91
CA SER A 42 -7.52 1.01 -8.69
C SER A 42 -7.06 2.26 -9.45
N ARG A 43 -8.01 3.00 -10.04
CA ARG A 43 -7.79 4.31 -10.69
C ARG A 43 -7.26 5.44 -9.79
N LEU A 44 -7.17 5.23 -8.47
CA LEU A 44 -6.62 6.18 -7.50
C LEU A 44 -5.36 5.63 -6.80
N GLN A 45 -4.90 4.43 -7.16
CA GLN A 45 -3.64 3.89 -6.64
C GLN A 45 -2.46 4.59 -7.32
N SER A 46 -1.30 4.57 -6.65
CA SER A 46 -0.10 5.20 -7.17
C SER A 46 0.42 4.45 -8.39
N GLU A 47 0.77 5.17 -9.44
CA GLU A 47 1.53 4.67 -10.59
C GLU A 47 2.85 5.44 -10.65
N VAL A 48 3.98 4.75 -10.52
CA VAL A 48 5.29 5.37 -10.32
C VAL A 48 6.34 4.73 -11.23
N ASN A 49 6.74 5.44 -12.28
CA ASN A 49 7.77 4.95 -13.20
C ASN A 49 9.15 4.82 -12.53
N VAL A 50 10.00 3.94 -13.07
CA VAL A 50 11.38 3.70 -12.60
C VAL A 50 12.22 4.97 -12.54
N GLY A 51 12.13 5.86 -13.55
CA GLY A 51 12.88 7.12 -13.53
C GLY A 51 12.45 8.08 -12.40
N LYS A 52 11.23 7.94 -11.87
CA LYS A 52 10.79 8.69 -10.68
C LYS A 52 11.41 8.08 -9.42
N ILE A 53 11.53 6.77 -9.35
CA ILE A 53 12.22 6.09 -8.25
C ILE A 53 13.70 6.51 -8.25
N ASP A 54 14.38 6.43 -9.39
CA ASP A 54 15.80 6.82 -9.52
C ASP A 54 16.07 8.28 -9.13
N ARG A 55 15.13 9.18 -9.42
CA ARG A 55 15.24 10.60 -9.04
C ARG A 55 15.12 10.85 -7.53
N PHE A 56 14.35 10.03 -6.81
CA PHE A 56 13.99 10.31 -5.41
C PHE A 56 14.55 9.31 -4.40
N ALA A 57 14.98 8.13 -4.83
CA ALA A 57 15.54 7.10 -3.98
C ALA A 57 17.07 7.12 -4.08
N SER A 58 17.75 7.10 -2.93
CA SER A 58 19.20 6.95 -2.87
C SER A 58 19.59 5.48 -2.69
N LYS A 59 20.89 5.20 -2.88
CA LYS A 59 21.43 3.86 -2.64
C LYS A 59 21.13 3.43 -1.19
N ASN A 60 20.58 2.22 -1.04
CA ASN A 60 20.12 1.61 0.22
C ASN A 60 18.80 2.14 0.80
N ASP A 61 18.09 3.05 0.12
CA ASP A 61 16.75 3.42 0.54
C ASP A 61 15.74 2.29 0.29
N LYS A 62 14.81 2.12 1.22
CA LYS A 62 13.67 1.22 1.07
C LYS A 62 12.43 2.03 0.71
N VAL A 63 11.97 1.89 -0.53
CA VAL A 63 10.78 2.58 -1.04
C VAL A 63 9.65 1.57 -1.20
N VAL A 64 8.48 1.91 -0.66
CA VAL A 64 7.26 1.10 -0.79
C VAL A 64 6.23 1.89 -1.60
N ILE A 65 5.67 1.25 -2.63
CA ILE A 65 4.71 1.88 -3.53
C ILE A 65 3.37 1.14 -3.41
N PRO A 66 2.29 1.78 -2.91
CA PRO A 66 0.97 1.16 -2.75
C PRO A 66 0.20 1.16 -4.08
N GLY A 67 0.76 0.51 -5.10
CA GLY A 67 0.21 0.49 -6.45
C GLY A 67 1.17 -0.14 -7.45
N LYS A 68 1.27 0.46 -8.64
CA LYS A 68 2.06 -0.04 -9.76
C LYS A 68 3.34 0.77 -9.94
N VAL A 69 4.39 0.08 -10.40
CA VAL A 69 5.66 0.65 -10.89
C VAL A 69 5.71 0.55 -12.41
#